data_AF-A0A0C2H6W8-F1
#
_entry.id   AF-A0A0C2H6W8-F1
#
_cell.length_a   1.000
_cell.length_b   1.000
_cell.length_c   1.000
_cell.angle_alpha   90.00
_cell.angle_beta   90.00
_cell.angle_gamma   90.00
#
_symmetry.space_group_name_H-M   'P 1'
#
loop_
_entity.id
_entity.type
_entity.pdbx_description
1 polymer ?
#
loop_
_entity_poly.entity_id
_entity_poly.type
_entity_poly.pdbx_seq_one_letter_code
_entity_poly.pdbx_strand_id
1 'polypeptide(L)'
;MINVLMAIGFSVDFSKFSAHVCYHFHIGQRDGILMNPKERVTKILRAVGRPMVEASLSTLICMFPLFFVPVYIIVAFAKTVCLVATLGLIHGIVIIPVCLSFFARSKHIPRDNLVLSEQKEAMLE
;
A
#
# COMPACT_ATOMS: atom_id res chain seq x y z
N MET A 1 -6.41 25.03 -3.88
CA MET A 1 -5.04 24.68 -4.31
C MET A 1 -4.37 23.69 -3.35
N ILE A 2 -4.48 23.83 -2.02
CA ILE A 2 -3.88 22.89 -1.04
C ILE A 2 -4.30 21.42 -1.22
N ASN A 3 -5.56 21.15 -1.60
CA ASN A 3 -6.04 19.77 -1.78
C ASN A 3 -5.28 19.01 -2.87
N VAL A 4 -4.79 19.73 -3.88
CA VAL A 4 -3.97 19.15 -4.95
C VAL A 4 -2.59 18.78 -4.40
N LEU A 5 -2.00 19.63 -3.56
CA LEU A 5 -0.71 19.35 -2.90
C LEU A 5 -0.81 18.14 -1.95
N MET A 6 -1.91 18.02 -1.20
CA MET A 6 -2.18 16.84 -0.35
C MET A 6 -2.34 15.56 -1.18
N ALA A 7 -3.04 15.64 -2.32
CA ALA A 7 -3.18 14.50 -3.23
C ALA A 7 -1.83 14.06 -3.83
N ILE A 8 -0.96 15.01 -4.20
CA ILE A 8 0.39 14.71 -4.68
C ILE A 8 1.23 14.07 -3.57
N GLY A 9 1.16 14.60 -2.34
CA GLY A 9 1.84 14.04 -1.17
C GLY A 9 1.47 12.58 -0.95
N PHE A 10 0.17 12.26 -0.92
CA PHE A 10 -0.32 10.89 -0.79
C PHE A 10 0.16 9.99 -1.95
N SER A 11 0.09 10.47 -3.20
CA SER A 11 0.56 9.69 -4.35
C SER A 11 2.05 9.35 -4.30
N VAL A 12 2.88 10.28 -3.83
CA VAL A 12 4.33 10.06 -3.65
C VAL A 12 4.59 9.09 -2.48
N ASP A 13 3.81 9.20 -1.40
CA ASP A 13 3.87 8.29 -0.26
C ASP A 13 3.56 6.85 -0.69
N PHE A 14 2.48 6.67 -1.47
CA PHE A 14 2.12 5.38 -2.05
C PHE A 14 3.23 4.78 -2.93
N SER A 15 3.86 5.60 -3.78
CA SER A 15 4.92 5.12 -4.68
C SER A 15 6.18 4.71 -3.92
N LYS A 16 6.65 5.52 -2.97
CA LYS A 16 7.85 5.19 -2.18
C LYS A 16 7.61 3.97 -1.29
N PHE A 17 6.42 3.90 -0.70
CA PHE A 17 6.04 2.83 0.20
C PHE A 17 5.90 1.48 -0.53
N SER A 18 5.30 1.47 -1.72
CA SER A 18 5.16 0.26 -2.55
C SER A 18 6.51 -0.35 -2.92
N ALA A 19 7.53 0.47 -3.18
CA ALA A 19 8.88 -0.02 -3.50
C ALA A 19 9.53 -0.72 -2.29
N HIS A 20 9.42 -0.14 -1.09
CA HIS A 20 10.00 -0.71 0.12
C HIS A 20 9.32 -2.03 0.53
N VAL A 21 7.99 -2.08 0.47
CA VAL A 21 7.22 -3.32 0.74
C VAL A 21 7.49 -4.39 -0.31
N CYS A 22 7.57 -4.01 -1.60
CA CYS A 22 7.91 -4.95 -2.66
C CYS A 22 9.32 -5.53 -2.49
N TYR A 23 10.30 -4.70 -2.09
CA TYR A 23 11.67 -5.13 -1.84
C TYR A 23 11.75 -6.12 -0.66
N HIS A 24 11.11 -5.79 0.46
CA HIS A 24 11.08 -6.67 1.63
C HIS A 24 10.27 -7.96 1.37
N PHE A 25 9.26 -7.89 0.48
CA PHE A 25 8.55 -9.07 -0.01
C PHE A 25 9.45 -9.94 -0.91
N HIS A 26 10.23 -9.34 -1.80
CA HIS A 26 11.16 -10.09 -2.65
C HIS A 26 12.19 -10.84 -1.82
N ILE A 27 12.80 -10.17 -0.82
CA ILE A 27 13.82 -10.77 0.05
C ILE A 27 13.24 -11.87 0.93
N GLY A 28 12.10 -11.64 1.61
CA GLY A 28 11.49 -12.67 2.46
C GLY A 28 10.87 -13.84 1.69
N GLN A 29 10.78 -13.77 0.36
CA GLN A 29 10.36 -14.91 -0.47
C GLN A 29 11.56 -15.77 -0.91
N ARG A 30 12.79 -15.25 -0.83
CA ARG A 30 14.03 -16.03 -1.01
C ARG A 30 14.35 -16.88 0.22
N ASP A 31 13.99 -16.42 1.41
CA ASP A 31 14.29 -17.11 2.68
C ASP A 31 13.35 -18.29 3.03
N GLY A 32 12.60 -18.84 2.07
CA GLY A 32 11.91 -20.12 2.26
C GLY A 32 10.83 -20.16 3.36
N ILE A 33 10.31 -19.01 3.81
CA ILE A 33 9.28 -19.00 4.86
C ILE A 33 7.96 -19.53 4.30
N LEU A 34 7.65 -20.77 4.68
CA LEU A 34 6.45 -21.56 4.37
C LEU A 34 5.16 -20.96 5.00
N MET A 35 4.99 -19.64 4.99
CA MET A 35 3.76 -19.00 5.45
C MET A 35 2.74 -18.95 4.32
N ASN A 36 1.49 -19.26 4.64
CA ASN A 36 0.36 -19.15 3.73
C ASN A 36 0.36 -17.72 3.12
N PRO A 37 0.32 -17.56 1.79
CA PRO A 37 0.40 -16.24 1.14
C PRO A 37 -0.59 -15.23 1.73
N LYS A 38 -1.78 -15.71 2.15
CA LYS A 38 -2.81 -14.92 2.83
C LYS A 38 -2.31 -14.26 4.12
N GLU A 39 -1.63 -15.00 4.97
CA GLU A 39 -1.15 -14.51 6.27
C GLU A 39 -0.02 -13.49 6.10
N ARG A 40 0.82 -13.68 5.07
CA ARG A 40 1.85 -12.73 4.68
C ARG A 40 1.27 -11.41 4.16
N VAL A 41 0.24 -11.47 3.33
CA VAL A 41 -0.52 -10.29 2.88
C VAL A 41 -1.07 -9.54 4.09
N THR A 42 -1.71 -10.24 5.02
CA THR A 42 -2.32 -9.64 6.21
C THR A 42 -1.28 -8.98 7.10
N LYS A 43 -0.12 -9.61 7.34
CA LYS A 43 0.98 -9.00 8.12
C LYS A 43 1.46 -7.70 7.50
N ILE A 44 1.69 -7.72 6.18
CA ILE A 44 2.12 -6.53 5.44
C ILE A 44 1.04 -5.46 5.54
N LEU A 45 -0.20 -5.77 5.15
CA LEU A 45 -1.32 -4.83 5.18
C LEU A 45 -1.55 -4.24 6.58
N ARG A 46 -1.30 -5.00 7.65
CA ARG A 46 -1.39 -4.49 9.02
C ARG A 46 -0.23 -3.57 9.39
N ALA A 47 0.98 -3.87 8.93
CA ALA A 47 2.15 -3.02 9.10
C ALA A 47 2.02 -1.70 8.31
N VAL A 48 1.41 -1.73 7.11
CA VAL A 48 1.13 -0.53 6.29
C VAL A 48 -0.10 0.25 6.76
N GLY A 49 -1.16 -0.47 7.11
CA GLY A 49 -2.45 0.12 7.40
C GLY A 49 -2.43 0.96 8.67
N ARG A 50 -1.63 0.56 9.67
CA ARG A 50 -1.45 1.33 10.91
C ARG A 50 -0.96 2.77 10.67
N PRO A 51 0.20 3.02 10.04
CA PRO A 51 0.68 4.38 9.79
C PRO A 51 -0.24 5.19 8.87
N MET A 52 -0.89 4.54 7.90
CA MET A 52 -1.86 5.22 7.03
C MET A 52 -3.08 5.75 7.79
N VAL A 53 -3.65 4.90 8.65
CA VAL A 53 -4.81 5.27 9.48
C VAL A 53 -4.41 6.34 10.49
N GLU A 54 -3.23 6.22 11.10
CA GLU A 54 -2.68 7.20 12.05
C GLU A 54 -2.47 8.58 11.40
N ALA A 55 -1.87 8.64 10.21
CA ALA A 55 -1.68 9.88 9.46
C ALA A 55 -3.01 10.54 9.05
N SER A 56 -4.01 9.72 8.71
CA SER A 56 -5.35 10.22 8.39
C SER A 56 -6.05 10.78 9.64
N LEU A 57 -5.94 10.08 10.77
CA LEU A 57 -6.48 10.50 12.07
C LEU A 57 -5.86 11.82 12.56
N SER A 58 -4.54 11.98 12.45
CA SER A 58 -3.87 13.23 12.85
C SER A 58 -4.33 14.43 12.02
N THR A 59 -4.61 14.22 10.73
CA THR A 59 -5.18 15.24 9.84
C THR A 59 -6.61 15.61 10.27
N LEU A 60 -7.44 14.63 10.61
CA LEU A 60 -8.80 14.88 11.11
C LEU A 60 -8.80 15.64 12.44
N ILE A 61 -7.92 15.26 13.37
CA ILE A 61 -7.75 15.94 14.65
C ILE A 61 -7.26 17.38 14.44
N CYS A 62 -6.33 17.60 13.51
CA CYS A 62 -5.83 18.92 13.15
C CYS A 62 -6.94 19.83 12.58
N MET A 63 -7.88 19.27 11.82
CA MET A 63 -9.01 20.03 11.25
C MET A 63 -10.18 20.24 12.23
N PHE A 64 -10.24 19.50 13.33
CA PHE A 64 -11.30 19.60 14.33
C PHE A 64 -11.52 21.03 14.89
N PRO A 65 -10.49 21.78 15.34
CA PRO A 65 -10.67 23.15 15.84
C PRO A 65 -11.19 24.14 14.79
N LEU A 66 -10.97 23.88 13.50
CA LEU A 66 -11.43 24.77 12.43
C LEU A 66 -12.95 24.75 12.27
N PHE A 67 -13.64 23.72 12.76
CA PHE A 67 -15.11 23.66 12.75
C PHE A 67 -15.76 24.62 13.75
N PHE A 68 -15.05 25.04 14.80
CA PHE A 68 -15.57 25.99 15.80
C PHE A 68 -15.52 27.44 15.33
N VAL A 69 -14.87 27.72 14.20
CA VAL A 69 -14.78 29.07 13.64
C VAL A 69 -16.02 29.33 12.76
N PRO A 70 -16.85 30.36 13.07
CA PRO A 70 -18.08 30.67 12.32
C PRO A 70 -17.78 31.40 10.99
N VAL A 71 -16.76 30.96 10.26
CA VAL A 71 -16.36 31.52 8.98
C VAL A 71 -16.54 30.43 7.91
N TYR A 72 -17.46 30.67 6.99
CA TYR A 72 -17.83 29.74 5.93
C TYR A 72 -16.61 29.16 5.18
N ILE A 73 -15.63 30.01 4.88
CA ILE A 73 -14.45 29.60 4.10
C ILE A 73 -13.56 28.60 4.85
N ILE A 74 -13.44 28.75 6.18
CA ILE A 74 -12.63 27.89 7.05
C ILE A 74 -13.32 26.52 7.22
N VAL A 75 -14.64 26.52 7.40
CA VAL A 75 -15.43 25.29 7.51
C VAL A 75 -15.45 24.53 6.19
N ALA A 76 -15.61 25.22 5.06
CA ALA A 76 -15.54 24.62 3.73
C ALA A 76 -14.16 23.99 3.48
N PHE A 77 -13.08 24.69 3.87
CA PHE A 77 -11.72 24.18 3.79
C PHE A 77 -11.54 22.89 4.62
N ALA A 78 -11.93 22.90 5.90
CA ALA A 78 -11.83 21.72 6.77
C ALA A 78 -12.62 20.53 6.19
N LYS A 79 -13.84 20.76 5.67
CA LYS A 79 -14.63 19.72 5.00
C LYS A 79 -13.90 19.15 3.78
N THR A 80 -13.29 19.99 2.95
CA THR A 80 -12.55 19.53 1.77
C THR A 80 -11.28 18.75 2.11
N VAL A 81 -10.60 19.10 3.21
CA VAL A 81 -9.41 18.38 3.69
C VAL A 81 -9.79 17.02 4.30
N CYS A 82 -10.84 16.98 5.13
CA CYS A 82 -11.36 15.71 5.63
C CYS A 82 -11.76 14.77 4.48
N LEU A 83 -12.48 15.30 3.48
CA LEU A 83 -12.99 14.50 2.37
C LEU A 83 -11.85 13.91 1.53
N VAL A 84 -10.83 14.70 1.19
CA VAL A 84 -9.65 14.19 0.47
C VAL A 84 -8.85 13.19 1.30
N ALA A 85 -8.73 13.38 2.62
CA ALA A 85 -8.05 12.43 3.50
C ALA A 85 -8.78 11.07 3.55
N THR A 86 -10.11 11.07 3.72
CA THR A 86 -10.89 9.81 3.66
C THR A 86 -10.85 9.15 2.30
N LEU A 87 -10.99 9.91 1.21
CA LEU A 87 -10.90 9.35 -0.15
C LEU A 87 -9.50 8.79 -0.42
N GLY A 88 -8.44 9.49 -0.01
CA GLY A 88 -7.06 9.03 -0.14
C GLY A 88 -6.78 7.76 0.68
N LEU A 89 -7.33 7.67 1.90
CA LEU A 89 -7.24 6.47 2.73
C LEU A 89 -7.94 5.27 2.10
N ILE A 90 -9.17 5.46 1.60
CA ILE A 90 -9.95 4.40 0.93
C ILE A 90 -9.22 3.93 -0.33
N HIS A 91 -8.80 4.88 -1.18
CA HIS A 91 -8.11 4.57 -2.42
C HIS A 91 -6.73 3.93 -2.17
N GLY A 92 -6.03 4.35 -1.13
CA GLY A 92 -4.74 3.80 -0.72
C GLY A 92 -4.82 2.38 -0.18
N ILE A 93 -5.83 2.09 0.65
CA ILE A 93 -6.09 0.73 1.16
C ILE A 93 -6.47 -0.23 0.02
N VAL A 94 -7.13 0.25 -1.04
CA VAL A 94 -7.50 -0.57 -2.22
C VAL A 94 -6.31 -0.81 -3.16
N ILE A 95 -5.39 0.15 -3.31
CA ILE A 95 -4.21 0.00 -4.17
C ILE A 95 -3.26 -1.09 -3.67
N ILE A 96 -3.06 -1.23 -2.36
CA ILE A 96 -2.17 -2.24 -1.76
C ILE A 96 -2.52 -3.69 -2.16
N PRO A 97 -3.77 -4.19 -2.01
CA PRO A 97 -4.15 -5.54 -2.42
C PRO A 97 -4.12 -5.73 -3.94
N VAL A 98 -4.39 -4.68 -4.72
CA VAL A 98 -4.30 -4.72 -6.19
C VAL A 98 -2.85 -4.86 -6.65
N CYS A 99 -1.93 -4.06 -6.09
CA CYS A 99 -0.50 -4.17 -6.35
C CYS A 99 0.03 -5.56 -5.98
N LEU A 100 -0.39 -6.10 -4.83
CA LEU A 100 0.04 -7.42 -4.40
C LEU A 100 -0.53 -8.54 -5.31
N SER A 101 -1.77 -8.40 -5.79
CA SER A 101 -2.40 -9.34 -6.72
C SER A 101 -1.74 -9.32 -8.09
N PHE A 102 -1.36 -8.14 -8.59
CA PHE A 102 -0.62 -8.00 -9.85
C PHE A 102 0.76 -8.64 -9.76
N PHE A 103 1.47 -8.45 -8.65
CA PHE A 103 2.78 -9.04 -8.44
C PHE A 103 2.72 -10.57 -8.22
N ALA A 104 1.70 -11.06 -7.50
CA ALA A 104 1.44 -12.50 -7.36
C ALA A 104 1.14 -13.15 -8.72
N ARG A 105 0.39 -12.46 -9.60
CA ARG A 105 0.08 -12.92 -10.95
C ARG A 105 1.27 -12.83 -11.91
N SER A 106 2.12 -11.80 -11.79
CA SER A 106 3.36 -11.68 -12.56
C SER A 106 4.36 -12.80 -12.29
N LYS A 107 4.26 -13.49 -11.14
CA LYS A 107 5.06 -14.68 -10.81
C LYS A 107 4.43 -16.00 -11.28
N HIS A 108 3.20 -15.99 -11.80
CA HIS A 108 2.65 -17.11 -12.58
C HIS A 108 3.16 -17.06 -14.04
N ILE A 109 4.43 -16.70 -14.21
CA ILE A 109 5.24 -16.93 -15.40
C ILE A 109 6.19 -18.08 -14.99
N PRO A 110 6.26 -19.17 -15.77
CA PRO A 110 6.26 -20.53 -15.24
C PRO A 110 7.56 -20.90 -14.52
N ARG A 111 7.44 -21.27 -13.24
CA ARG A 111 8.43 -22.07 -12.49
C ARG A 111 8.53 -23.52 -12.99
N ASP A 112 7.76 -23.92 -14.00
CA ASP A 112 7.91 -25.21 -14.67
C ASP A 112 9.19 -25.31 -15.50
N ASN A 113 9.65 -24.19 -16.06
CA ASN A 113 10.76 -24.21 -17.02
C ASN A 113 12.15 -24.34 -16.37
N LEU A 114 12.27 -24.08 -15.06
CA LEU A 114 13.53 -24.21 -14.31
C LEU A 114 13.71 -25.60 -13.70
N VAL A 115 12.60 -26.25 -13.33
CA VAL A 115 12.62 -27.62 -12.81
C VAL A 115 12.82 -28.62 -13.95
N LEU A 116 12.28 -28.32 -15.15
CA LEU A 116 12.48 -29.15 -16.33
C LEU A 116 13.91 -29.07 -16.89
N SER A 117 14.66 -27.97 -16.66
CA SER A 117 16.07 -27.88 -17.04
C SER A 117 16.98 -28.65 -16.08
N GLU A 118 16.75 -28.57 -14.76
CA GLU A 118 17.54 -29.34 -13.79
C GLU A 118 17.26 -30.85 -13.86
N GLN A 119 16.01 -31.26 -14.14
CA GLN A 119 15.68 -32.68 -14.31
C GLN A 119 16.22 -33.27 -15.63
N LYS A 120 16.43 -32.44 -16.66
CA LYS A 120 17.05 -32.88 -17.92
C LYS A 120 18.56 -33.06 -17.79
N GLU A 121 19.24 -32.22 -17.02
CA GLU A 121 20.68 -32.37 -16.77
C GLU A 121 20.97 -33.58 -15.87
N ALA A 122 20.12 -33.85 -14.88
CA ALA A 122 20.27 -35.02 -13.98
C ALA A 122 19.91 -36.38 -14.60
N MET A 123 19.28 -36.43 -15.79
CA MET A 123 18.98 -37.68 -16.53
C MET A 123 20.04 -37.98 -17.62
N LEU A 124 20.96 -37.04 -17.88
CA LEU A 124 22.02 -37.17 -18.88
C LEU A 124 23.40 -37.51 -18.29
N GLU A 125 23.51 -37.64 -16.95
CA GLU A 125 24.67 -38.20 -16.24
C GLU A 125 24.42 -39.65 -15.78
#